data_AF-A0A084E3I9-F1
#
_entry.id   AF-A0A084E3I9-F1
#
_cell.length_a   1.000
_cell.length_b   1.000
_cell.length_c   1.000
_cell.angle_alpha   90.00
_cell.angle_beta   90.00
_cell.angle_gamma   90.00
#
_symmetry.space_group_name_H-M   'P 1'
#
loop_
_entity.id
_entity.type
_entity.pdbx_description
1 polymer ?
#
loop_
_entity_poly.entity_id
_entity_poly.type
_entity_poly.pdbx_seq_one_letter_code
_entity_poly.pdbx_strand_id
1 'polypeptide(L)'
;MTIALNSALMCRQQEALHRQRAAETPLAHVRAVALRAAAAWGRQAVEAADIEAGVRRLLSAEDAAIALEFLIEDAAEPAEPANHVVSEGVAEATSIRQSPLHCGTGAP
;
A
#
# COMPACT_ATOMS: atom_id res chain seq x y z
N MET A 1 -3.90 -7.15 11.10
CA MET A 1 -4.71 -6.03 10.55
C MET A 1 -3.76 -5.19 9.72
N THR A 2 -3.67 -5.45 8.41
CA THR A 2 -2.65 -4.85 7.55
C THR A 2 -3.02 -3.39 7.28
N ILE A 3 -2.19 -2.46 7.75
CA ILE A 3 -2.36 -1.03 7.45
C ILE A 3 -1.99 -0.84 5.97
N ALA A 4 -2.99 -0.63 5.12
CA ALA A 4 -2.74 -0.13 3.77
C ALA A 4 -2.23 1.32 3.88
N LEU A 5 -0.94 1.53 3.62
CA LEU A 5 -0.32 2.85 3.73
C LEU A 5 -0.53 3.62 2.42
N ASN A 6 -1.46 4.58 2.43
CA ASN A 6 -1.54 5.58 1.37
C ASN A 6 -0.46 6.65 1.60
N SER A 7 0.15 7.16 0.53
CA SER A 7 1.13 8.24 0.66
C SER A 7 0.47 9.55 1.11
N ALA A 8 1.23 10.42 1.76
CA ALA A 8 0.72 11.71 2.23
C ALA A 8 0.17 12.55 1.06
N LEU A 9 0.85 12.53 -0.10
CA LEU A 9 0.42 13.22 -1.31
C LEU A 9 -0.93 12.71 -1.82
N MET A 10 -1.13 11.39 -1.89
CA MET A 10 -2.39 10.79 -2.32
C MET A 10 -3.53 11.17 -1.37
N CYS A 11 -3.30 11.08 -0.06
CA CYS A 11 -4.28 11.49 0.95
C CYS A 11 -4.67 12.98 0.81
N ARG A 12 -3.71 13.87 0.53
CA ARG A 12 -3.99 15.31 0.26
C ARG A 12 -4.80 15.52 -1.00
N GLN A 13 -4.54 14.76 -2.07
CA GLN A 13 -5.33 14.82 -3.29
C GLN A 13 -6.78 14.41 -3.05
N GLN A 14 -7.00 13.34 -2.27
CA GLN A 14 -8.35 12.89 -1.90
C GLN A 14 -9.08 13.91 -1.01
N GLU A 15 -8.37 14.50 -0.04
CA GLU A 15 -8.90 15.59 0.79
C GLU A 15 -9.39 16.75 -0.08
N ALA A 16 -8.58 17.21 -1.05
CA ALA A 16 -8.94 18.28 -1.97
C ALA A 16 -10.15 17.93 -2.85
N LEU A 17 -10.17 16.72 -3.43
CA LEU A 17 -11.29 16.23 -4.23
C LEU A 17 -12.61 16.24 -3.46
N HIS A 18 -12.59 15.78 -2.21
CA HIS A 18 -13.79 15.76 -1.38
C HIS A 18 -14.22 17.16 -0.92
N ARG A 19 -13.29 18.10 -0.70
CA ARG A 19 -13.64 19.52 -0.47
C ARG A 19 -14.31 20.13 -1.69
N GLN A 20 -13.79 19.86 -2.89
CA GLN A 20 -14.39 20.34 -4.14
C GLN A 20 -15.82 19.81 -4.30
N ARG A 21 -16.01 18.49 -4.13
CA ARG A 21 -17.35 17.87 -4.16
C ARG A 21 -18.33 18.49 -3.17
N ALA A 22 -17.87 18.82 -1.96
CA ALA A 22 -18.70 19.47 -0.94
C ALA A 22 -19.13 20.89 -1.36
N ALA A 23 -18.27 21.63 -2.06
CA ALA A 23 -18.55 22.96 -2.56
C ALA A 23 -19.52 22.95 -3.75
N GLU A 24 -19.40 21.97 -4.64
CA GLU A 24 -20.20 21.87 -5.87
C GLU A 24 -21.60 21.29 -5.65
N THR A 25 -21.76 20.43 -4.64
CA THR A 25 -23.06 19.75 -4.45
C THR A 25 -24.10 20.68 -3.84
N PRO A 26 -25.35 20.72 -4.37
CA PRO A 26 -26.44 21.46 -3.75
C PRO A 26 -27.07 20.70 -2.56
N LEU A 27 -26.88 19.38 -2.50
CA LEU A 27 -27.52 18.51 -1.50
C LEU A 27 -26.77 18.58 -0.16
N ALA A 28 -27.45 19.04 0.89
CA ALA A 28 -26.86 19.21 2.22
C ALA A 28 -26.29 17.90 2.79
N HIS A 29 -26.96 16.77 2.57
CA HIS A 29 -26.50 15.46 3.02
C HIS A 29 -25.18 15.07 2.33
N VAL A 30 -25.10 15.22 1.01
CA VAL A 30 -23.88 14.91 0.23
C VAL A 30 -22.73 15.80 0.68
N ARG A 31 -23.00 17.09 0.91
CA ARG A 31 -22.00 18.03 1.46
C ARG A 31 -21.45 17.56 2.79
N ALA A 32 -22.32 17.15 3.72
CA ALA A 32 -21.91 16.68 5.03
C ALA A 32 -21.03 15.42 4.94
N VAL A 33 -21.39 14.46 4.09
CA VAL A 33 -20.59 13.24 3.86
C VAL A 33 -19.23 13.59 3.23
N ALA A 34 -19.21 14.45 2.20
CA ALA A 34 -17.99 14.85 1.53
C ALA A 34 -17.03 15.60 2.47
N LEU A 35 -17.53 16.48 3.33
CA LEU A 35 -16.70 17.16 4.35
C LEU A 35 -16.11 16.18 5.37
N ARG A 36 -16.89 15.18 5.80
CA ARG A 36 -16.39 14.12 6.72
C ARG A 36 -15.29 13.29 6.05
N ALA A 37 -15.48 12.92 4.79
CA ALA A 37 -14.48 12.21 4.01
C ALA A 37 -13.19 13.05 3.84
N ALA A 38 -13.32 14.33 3.50
CA ALA A 38 -12.17 15.25 3.40
C ALA A 38 -11.41 15.32 4.72
N ALA A 39 -12.10 15.44 5.86
CA ALA A 39 -11.47 15.46 7.18
C ALA A 39 -10.76 14.14 7.52
N ALA A 40 -11.31 12.99 7.12
CA ALA A 40 -10.68 11.69 7.31
C ALA A 40 -9.38 11.57 6.50
N TRP A 41 -9.41 11.95 5.22
CA TRP A 41 -8.24 12.00 4.36
C TRP A 41 -7.17 12.97 4.88
N GLY A 42 -7.59 14.13 5.41
CA GLY A 42 -6.67 15.09 6.02
C GLY A 42 -5.92 14.52 7.24
N ARG A 43 -6.57 13.69 8.06
CA ARG A 43 -5.90 13.00 9.17
C ARG A 43 -4.91 11.94 8.67
N GLN A 44 -5.32 11.14 7.69
CA GLN A 44 -4.45 10.14 7.09
C GLN A 44 -3.24 10.77 6.39
N ALA A 45 -3.40 11.95 5.80
CA ALA A 45 -2.28 12.67 5.19
C ALA A 45 -1.21 13.08 6.21
N VAL A 46 -1.62 13.50 7.41
CA VAL A 46 -0.69 13.82 8.50
C VAL A 46 0.01 12.56 9.00
N GLU A 47 -0.75 11.51 9.26
CA GLU A 47 -0.18 10.22 9.70
C GLU A 47 0.80 9.64 8.69
N ALA A 48 0.44 9.66 7.40
CA ALA A 48 1.33 9.23 6.34
C ALA A 48 2.58 10.09 6.26
N ALA A 49 2.47 11.42 6.41
CA ALA A 49 3.63 12.31 6.42
C ALA A 49 4.56 12.03 7.61
N ASP A 50 4.00 11.75 8.80
CA ASP A 50 4.80 11.39 9.99
C ASP A 50 5.55 10.07 9.77
N ILE A 51 4.92 9.10 9.10
CA ILE A 51 5.55 7.82 8.76
C ILE A 51 6.63 8.01 7.69
N GLU A 52 6.34 8.75 6.63
CA GLU A 52 7.27 9.06 5.54
C GLU A 52 8.49 9.85 6.03
N ALA A 53 8.29 10.77 6.98
CA ALA A 53 9.37 11.51 7.63
C ALA A 53 10.14 10.68 8.69
N GLY A 54 9.72 9.44 8.95
CA GLY A 54 10.30 8.57 9.97
C GLY A 54 10.03 9.01 11.41
N VAL A 55 9.14 9.99 11.62
CA VAL A 55 8.72 10.48 12.94
C VAL A 55 7.90 9.42 13.67
N ARG A 56 7.07 8.68 12.94
CA ARG A 56 6.26 7.59 13.47
C ARG A 56 6.67 6.26 12.84
N ARG A 57 6.94 5.26 13.68
CA ARG A 57 7.18 3.89 13.22
C ARG A 57 5.86 3.16 12.96
N LEU A 58 5.85 2.35 11.92
CA LEU A 58 4.73 1.47 11.57
C LEU A 58 4.56 0.33 12.57
N LEU A 59 5.66 -0.12 13.17
CA LEU A 59 5.68 -1.14 14.21
C LEU A 59 5.72 -0.49 15.59
N SER A 60 5.06 -1.13 16.56
CA SER A 60 5.28 -0.79 17.97
C SER A 60 6.74 -1.05 18.35
N ALA A 61 7.21 -0.48 19.46
CA ALA A 61 8.58 -0.72 19.92
C ALA A 61 8.84 -2.21 20.21
N GLU A 62 7.82 -2.90 20.74
CA GLU A 62 7.86 -4.33 21.01
C GLU A 62 7.92 -5.14 19.72
N ASP A 63 7.01 -4.88 18.77
CA ASP A 63 7.02 -5.57 17.46
C ASP A 63 8.31 -5.30 16.68
N ALA A 64 8.87 -4.09 16.80
CA ALA A 64 10.14 -3.74 16.19
C ALA A 64 11.33 -4.46 16.84
N ALA A 65 11.29 -4.69 18.16
CA ALA A 65 12.32 -5.46 18.87
C ALA A 65 12.27 -6.94 18.50
N ILE A 66 11.06 -7.51 18.43
CA ILE A 66 10.85 -8.89 17.97
C ILE A 66 11.33 -9.06 16.53
N ALA A 67 10.93 -8.17 15.62
CA ALA A 67 11.39 -8.20 14.23
C ALA A 67 12.92 -8.10 14.11
N LEU A 68 13.56 -7.32 15.00
CA LEU A 68 15.02 -7.22 15.03
C LEU A 68 15.68 -8.52 15.54
N GLU A 69 15.09 -9.19 16.53
CA GLU A 69 15.57 -10.49 17.04
C GLU A 69 15.59 -11.54 15.93
N PHE A 70 14.50 -11.69 15.17
CA PHE A 70 14.43 -12.59 14.00
C PHE A 70 15.52 -12.30 12.97
N LEU A 71 15.77 -11.02 12.66
CA LEU A 71 16.82 -10.64 11.69
C LEU A 71 18.23 -10.96 12.19
N ILE A 72 18.47 -10.87 13.50
CA ILE A 72 19.75 -11.21 14.11
C ILE A 72 19.96 -12.72 14.10
N GLU A 73 18.92 -13.50 14.39
CA GLU A 73 18.95 -14.97 14.33
C GLU A 73 19.27 -15.46 12.90
N ASP A 74 18.53 -14.98 11.89
CA ASP A 74 18.76 -15.31 10.48
C ASP A 74 20.18 -14.95 10.00
N ALA A 75 20.77 -13.87 10.52
CA ALA A 75 22.12 -13.46 10.16
C ALA A 75 23.23 -14.21 10.90
N ALA A 76 22.90 -14.84 12.03
CA ALA A 76 23.83 -15.58 12.89
C ALA A 76 23.87 -17.08 12.58
N GLU A 77 22.85 -17.64 11.92
CA GLU A 77 22.88 -18.98 11.35
C GLU A 77 23.93 -19.04 10.21
N PRO A 78 25.03 -19.81 10.36
CA PRO A 78 25.91 -20.09 9.23
C PRO A 78 25.12 -20.89 8.19
N ALA A 79 25.29 -20.59 6.91
CA ALA A 79 24.72 -21.39 5.83
C ALA A 79 25.24 -22.83 5.91
N GLU A 80 24.56 -23.69 6.66
CA GLU A 80 24.73 -25.13 6.61
C GLU A 80 24.52 -25.54 5.15
N PRO A 81 25.51 -26.17 4.49
CA PRO A 81 25.42 -26.45 3.07
C PRO A 81 24.19 -27.32 2.81
N ALA A 82 23.30 -26.81 1.96
CA ALA A 82 22.05 -27.44 1.58
C ALA A 82 22.28 -28.91 1.20
N ASN A 83 21.91 -29.81 2.11
CA ASN A 83 21.63 -31.19 1.77
C ASN A 83 20.14 -31.47 1.98
N HIS A 84 19.30 -30.57 1.49
CA HIS A 84 17.96 -30.94 1.06
C HIS A 84 18.00 -31.04 -0.46
N VAL A 85 18.09 -32.27 -0.96
CA VAL A 85 17.88 -32.57 -2.38
C VAL A 85 16.43 -32.24 -2.71
N VAL A 86 16.15 -31.00 -3.13
CA VAL A 86 14.96 -30.71 -3.94
C VAL A 86 15.45 -30.73 -5.37
N SER A 87 15.13 -31.82 -6.06
CA SER A 87 15.39 -31.98 -7.49
C SER A 87 14.82 -30.79 -8.26
N GLU A 88 15.68 -29.90 -8.73
CA GLU A 88 15.33 -28.86 -9.68
C GLU A 88 14.96 -29.51 -11.02
N GLY A 89 13.66 -29.62 -11.26
CA GLY A 89 13.12 -29.80 -12.59
C GLY A 89 13.32 -28.51 -13.39
N VAL A 90 14.39 -28.47 -14.18
CA VAL A 90 14.59 -27.49 -15.25
C VAL A 90 13.40 -27.55 -16.20
N ALA A 91 12.60 -26.48 -16.21
CA ALA A 91 11.75 -26.15 -17.34
C ALA A 91 11.70 -24.63 -17.48
N GLU A 92 12.70 -24.15 -18.21
CA GLU A 92 12.71 -22.90 -18.94
C GLU A 92 11.35 -22.62 -19.60
N ALA A 93 10.76 -21.47 -19.26
CA ALA A 93 9.75 -20.83 -20.10
C ALA A 93 9.78 -19.32 -19.84
N THR A 94 10.77 -18.66 -20.44
CA THR A 94 10.62 -17.27 -20.89
C THR A 94 9.44 -17.23 -21.85
N SER A 95 8.24 -16.93 -21.35
CA SER A 95 7.07 -16.65 -22.17
C SER A 95 6.32 -15.46 -21.61
N ILE A 96 6.94 -14.29 -21.77
CA ILE A 96 6.21 -13.03 -21.83
C ILE A 96 5.28 -13.13 -23.04
N ARG A 97 4.07 -13.64 -22.84
CA ARG A 97 2.98 -13.36 -23.78
C ARG A 97 2.40 -12.01 -23.40
N GLN A 98 2.86 -10.98 -24.09
CA GLN A 98 2.08 -9.77 -24.31
C GLN A 98 0.68 -10.20 -24.79
N SER A 99 -0.35 -9.95 -23.98
CA SER A 99 -1.72 -10.01 -24.46
C SER A 99 -1.96 -8.82 -25.37
N PRO A 100 -2.31 -9.00 -26.66
CA PRO A 100 -2.81 -7.91 -27.46
C PRO A 100 -4.23 -7.61 -26.96
N LEU A 101 -4.43 -6.38 -26.47
CA LEU A 101 -5.75 -5.80 -26.25
C LEU A 101 -6.55 -5.89 -27.55
N HIS A 102 -7.44 -6.89 -27.66
CA HIS A 102 -8.48 -6.87 -28.68
C HIS A 102 -9.56 -5.88 -28.22
N CYS A 103 -9.49 -4.66 -28.75
CA CYS A 103 -10.61 -3.74 -28.74
C CYS A 103 -11.74 -4.37 -29.55
N GLY A 104 -12.82 -4.75 -28.88
CA GLY A 104 -14.08 -5.09 -29.52
C GLY A 104 -14.68 -3.84 -30.16
N THR A 105 -14.66 -3.78 -31.49
CA THR A 105 -15.46 -2.82 -32.24
C THR A 105 -16.86 -3.40 -32.37
N GLY A 106 -17.77 -2.94 -31.51
CA GLY A 106 -19.20 -3.16 -31.66
C GLY A 106 -19.87 -1.97 -32.35
N ALA A 107 -20.85 -2.30 -33.19
CA ALA A 107 -21.89 -1.47 -33.81
C ALA A 107 -21.59 -0.92 -35.23
N PRO A 108 -22.63 -0.72 -36.07
CA PRO A 108 -24.08 -0.87 -35.79
C PRO A 108 -24.70 -2.21 -36.19
#